data_AF-A0A947QSD0-F1
#
_entry.id   AF-A0A947QSD0-F1
#
_cell.length_a   1.000
_cell.length_b   1.000
_cell.length_c   1.000
_cell.angle_alpha   90.00
_cell.angle_beta   90.00
_cell.angle_gamma   90.00
#
_symmetry.space_group_name_H-M   'P 1'
#
loop_
_entity.id
_entity.type
_entity.pdbx_description
1 polymer ?
#
loop_
_entity_poly.entity_id
_entity_poly.type
_entity_poly.pdbx_seq_one_letter_code
_entity_poly.pdbx_strand_id
1 'polypeptide(L)'
;MKVLKQLSSAKGTKSQEPNKELAEKICGENNRTAVEEIIENLNNSDKNIQSDCAGMVEYIGLEKPDLISKYVNELLDSISSKNNRLVWGAMIALSAIADVKAGEIYKRKNEVVKAIESGSVITIDNGIKVLAKVSARDKKYSQELFPYLIRFLERCRLKSVPQYAESISVAVNKGNRNYFKKVLTKRIKDMKEAWRKRVAKVLRSVG
;
A
#
# COMPACT_ATOMS: atom_id res chain seq x y z
N MET A 1 -26.54 4.46 -10.11
CA MET A 1 -25.91 3.24 -10.66
C MET A 1 -26.08 2.12 -9.64
N LYS A 2 -26.16 0.84 -10.04
CA LYS A 2 -25.99 -0.29 -9.11
C LYS A 2 -24.72 -1.02 -9.52
N VAL A 3 -23.58 -0.59 -9.00
CA VAL A 3 -22.25 -1.17 -9.27
C VAL A 3 -22.30 -2.70 -9.17
N LEU A 4 -23.02 -3.22 -8.17
CA LEU A 4 -23.11 -4.66 -7.89
C LEU A 4 -23.58 -5.49 -9.09
N LYS A 5 -24.48 -4.97 -9.93
CA LYS A 5 -24.99 -5.70 -11.10
C LYS A 5 -23.98 -5.80 -12.25
N GLN A 6 -22.92 -5.00 -12.19
CA GLN A 6 -21.91 -4.91 -13.25
C GLN A 6 -20.60 -5.63 -12.90
N LEU A 7 -20.49 -6.13 -11.67
CA LEU A 7 -19.33 -6.89 -11.20
C LEU A 7 -19.15 -8.18 -12.00
N SER A 8 -17.91 -8.64 -12.09
CA SER A 8 -17.54 -9.92 -12.70
C SER A 8 -18.36 -11.08 -12.14
N SER A 9 -18.48 -11.17 -10.81
CA SER A 9 -19.27 -12.20 -10.14
C SER A 9 -20.75 -12.15 -10.51
N ALA A 10 -21.36 -10.96 -10.56
CA ALA A 10 -22.74 -10.78 -10.98
C ALA A 10 -22.96 -11.13 -12.46
N LYS A 11 -21.91 -11.03 -13.29
CA LYS A 11 -21.90 -11.46 -14.69
C LYS A 11 -21.54 -12.95 -14.86
N GLY A 12 -21.30 -13.68 -13.78
CA GLY A 12 -20.97 -15.11 -13.81
C GLY A 12 -19.57 -15.42 -14.37
N THR A 13 -18.67 -14.44 -14.44
CA THR A 13 -17.30 -14.62 -14.96
C THR A 13 -16.25 -14.57 -13.87
N LYS A 14 -15.20 -15.38 -14.03
CA LYS A 14 -14.01 -15.36 -13.16
C LYS A 14 -12.98 -14.31 -13.59
N SER A 15 -13.12 -13.74 -14.79
CA SER A 15 -12.23 -12.68 -15.27
C SER A 15 -12.42 -11.40 -14.46
N GLN A 16 -11.34 -10.69 -14.15
CA GLN A 16 -11.39 -9.37 -13.50
C GLN A 16 -11.56 -8.21 -14.49
N GLU A 17 -11.54 -8.48 -15.80
CA GLU A 17 -11.67 -7.42 -16.82
C GLU A 17 -12.94 -6.57 -16.68
N PRO A 18 -14.15 -7.14 -16.42
CA PRO A 18 -15.34 -6.33 -16.20
C PRO A 18 -15.23 -5.36 -15.03
N ASN A 19 -14.57 -5.76 -13.94
CA ASN A 19 -14.35 -4.88 -12.78
C ASN A 19 -13.36 -3.77 -13.12
N LYS A 20 -12.33 -4.07 -13.93
CA LYS A 20 -11.32 -3.11 -14.36
C LYS A 20 -11.93 -2.06 -15.30
N GLU A 21 -12.66 -2.48 -16.33
CA GLU A 21 -13.39 -1.58 -17.25
C GLU A 21 -14.38 -0.69 -16.50
N LEU A 22 -15.09 -1.26 -15.51
CA LEU A 22 -16.00 -0.50 -14.68
C LEU A 22 -15.27 0.52 -13.81
N ALA A 23 -14.13 0.15 -13.23
CA ALA A 23 -13.31 1.05 -12.43
C ALA A 23 -12.70 2.19 -13.28
N GLU A 24 -12.28 1.89 -14.52
CA GLU A 24 -11.85 2.89 -15.53
C GLU A 24 -12.94 3.92 -15.78
N LYS A 25 -14.16 3.44 -16.06
CA LYS A 25 -15.32 4.31 -16.27
C LYS A 25 -15.61 5.18 -15.04
N ILE A 26 -15.62 4.59 -13.84
CA ILE A 26 -15.85 5.32 -12.58
C ILE A 26 -14.78 6.40 -12.37
N CYS A 27 -13.51 6.11 -12.66
CA CYS A 27 -12.43 7.08 -12.55
C CYS A 27 -12.57 8.20 -13.57
N GLY A 28 -12.88 7.88 -14.83
CA GLY A 28 -13.12 8.85 -15.90
C GLY A 28 -14.28 9.80 -15.58
N GLU A 29 -15.36 9.27 -15.02
CA GLU A 29 -16.56 10.04 -14.66
C GLU A 29 -16.46 10.76 -13.30
N ASN A 30 -15.39 10.57 -12.53
CA ASN A 30 -15.31 11.04 -11.13
C ASN A 30 -16.50 10.57 -10.28
N ASN A 31 -17.00 9.36 -10.50
CA ASN A 31 -18.28 8.93 -9.96
C ASN A 31 -18.19 8.55 -8.47
N ARG A 32 -18.28 9.56 -7.59
CA ARG A 32 -18.13 9.39 -6.13
C ARG A 32 -19.19 8.47 -5.52
N THR A 33 -20.42 8.51 -6.03
CA THR A 33 -21.52 7.63 -5.57
C THR A 33 -21.21 6.16 -5.88
N ALA A 34 -20.62 5.87 -7.04
CA ALA A 34 -20.17 4.52 -7.36
C ALA A 34 -19.07 4.06 -6.41
N VAL A 35 -18.09 4.91 -6.12
CA VAL A 35 -17.02 4.59 -5.18
C VAL A 35 -17.58 4.33 -3.77
N GLU A 36 -18.58 5.09 -3.34
CA GLU A 36 -19.28 4.86 -2.06
C GLU A 36 -19.91 3.47 -2.00
N GLU A 37 -20.69 3.11 -3.03
CA GLU A 37 -21.30 1.77 -3.14
C GLU A 37 -20.23 0.66 -3.11
N ILE A 38 -19.06 0.88 -3.74
CA ILE A 38 -17.94 -0.07 -3.73
C ILE A 38 -17.37 -0.24 -2.31
N ILE A 39 -17.14 0.86 -1.60
CA ILE A 39 -16.55 0.86 -0.26
C ILE A 39 -17.50 0.19 0.75
N GLU A 40 -18.79 0.50 0.69
CA GLU A 40 -19.81 -0.14 1.54
C GLU A 40 -19.82 -1.67 1.36
N ASN A 41 -19.58 -2.13 0.14
CA ASN A 41 -19.58 -3.56 -0.20
C ASN A 41 -18.24 -4.27 0.05
N LEU A 42 -17.24 -3.61 0.62
CA LEU A 42 -16.05 -4.28 1.16
C LEU A 42 -16.38 -5.22 2.33
N ASN A 43 -17.48 -4.95 3.05
CA ASN A 43 -17.99 -5.80 4.13
C ASN A 43 -19.15 -6.70 3.71
N ASN A 44 -19.37 -6.89 2.40
CA ASN A 44 -20.46 -7.72 1.91
C ASN A 44 -20.32 -9.18 2.40
N SER A 45 -21.45 -9.80 2.75
CA SER A 45 -21.52 -11.21 3.16
C SER A 45 -21.14 -12.17 2.03
N ASP A 46 -21.46 -11.82 0.79
CA ASP A 46 -21.04 -12.55 -0.40
C ASP A 46 -19.55 -12.30 -0.67
N LYS A 47 -18.77 -13.38 -0.60
CA LYS A 47 -17.32 -13.34 -0.78
C LYS A 47 -16.89 -13.01 -2.21
N ASN A 48 -17.73 -13.28 -3.21
CA ASN A 48 -17.44 -12.92 -4.59
C ASN A 48 -17.61 -11.42 -4.78
N ILE A 49 -18.70 -10.84 -4.27
CA ILE A 49 -18.92 -9.38 -4.29
C ILE A 49 -17.80 -8.66 -3.52
N GLN A 50 -17.49 -9.11 -2.30
CA GLN A 50 -16.41 -8.55 -1.50
C GLN A 50 -15.06 -8.59 -2.24
N SER A 51 -14.74 -9.69 -2.92
CA SER A 51 -13.51 -9.85 -3.69
C SER A 51 -13.45 -8.91 -4.91
N ASP A 52 -14.56 -8.76 -5.63
CA ASP A 52 -14.67 -7.85 -6.77
C ASP A 52 -14.54 -6.38 -6.33
N CYS A 53 -15.22 -5.98 -5.26
CA CYS A 53 -15.09 -4.65 -4.67
C CYS A 53 -13.66 -4.37 -4.21
N ALA A 54 -12.98 -5.32 -3.57
CA ALA A 54 -11.58 -5.18 -3.20
C ALA A 54 -10.66 -4.96 -4.41
N GLY A 55 -10.91 -5.66 -5.52
CA GLY A 55 -10.20 -5.47 -6.78
C GLY A 55 -10.45 -4.11 -7.42
N MET A 56 -11.68 -3.59 -7.35
CA MET A 56 -11.97 -2.24 -7.83
C MET A 56 -11.33 -1.16 -6.95
N VAL A 57 -11.30 -1.32 -5.62
CA VAL A 57 -10.62 -0.40 -4.71
C VAL A 57 -9.12 -0.32 -5.02
N GLU A 58 -8.50 -1.46 -5.32
CA GLU A 58 -7.12 -1.52 -5.81
C GLU A 58 -6.95 -0.65 -7.06
N TYR A 59 -7.78 -0.85 -8.08
CA TYR A 59 -7.71 -0.12 -9.34
C TYR A 59 -7.93 1.39 -9.15
N ILE A 60 -9.03 1.77 -8.50
CA ILE A 60 -9.39 3.17 -8.27
C ILE A 60 -8.32 3.85 -7.42
N GLY A 61 -7.75 3.15 -6.44
CA GLY A 61 -6.67 3.68 -5.62
C GLY A 61 -5.41 3.98 -6.42
N LEU A 62 -5.06 3.14 -7.39
CA LEU A 62 -3.89 3.35 -8.25
C LEU A 62 -4.12 4.44 -9.30
N GLU A 63 -5.33 4.50 -9.88
CA GLU A 63 -5.67 5.42 -10.97
C GLU A 63 -6.06 6.81 -10.45
N LYS A 64 -6.89 6.87 -9.40
CA LYS A 64 -7.48 8.12 -8.91
C LYS A 64 -7.61 8.15 -7.39
N PRO A 65 -6.48 8.26 -6.65
CA PRO A 65 -6.43 8.18 -5.19
C PRO A 65 -7.39 9.16 -4.48
N ASP A 66 -7.65 10.34 -5.07
CA ASP A 66 -8.53 11.35 -4.47
C ASP A 66 -9.97 10.85 -4.28
N LEU A 67 -10.45 9.95 -5.14
CA LEU A 67 -11.79 9.38 -5.03
C LEU A 67 -11.93 8.46 -3.82
N ILE A 68 -10.85 7.79 -3.40
CA ILE A 68 -10.86 6.87 -2.25
C ILE A 68 -10.37 7.51 -0.96
N SER A 69 -9.72 8.67 -1.03
CA SER A 69 -9.05 9.31 0.11
C SER A 69 -9.96 9.53 1.33
N LYS A 70 -11.24 9.85 1.12
CA LYS A 70 -12.20 10.06 2.21
C LYS A 70 -12.51 8.79 3.02
N TYR A 71 -12.25 7.61 2.46
CA TYR A 71 -12.57 6.30 3.05
C TYR A 71 -11.37 5.65 3.76
N VAL A 72 -10.41 6.45 4.24
CA VAL A 72 -9.19 5.93 4.86
C VAL A 72 -9.48 5.02 6.06
N ASN A 73 -10.53 5.28 6.83
CA ASN A 73 -10.86 4.49 8.01
C ASN A 73 -11.41 3.11 7.63
N GLU A 74 -12.28 3.05 6.64
CA GLU A 74 -12.87 1.83 6.09
C GLU A 74 -11.79 0.94 5.45
N LEU A 75 -10.80 1.56 4.79
CA LEU A 75 -9.63 0.86 4.28
C LEU A 75 -8.74 0.33 5.42
N LEU A 76 -8.56 1.09 6.51
CA LEU A 76 -7.83 0.64 7.70
C LEU A 76 -8.56 -0.51 8.44
N ASP A 77 -9.89 -0.50 8.45
CA ASP A 77 -10.66 -1.63 8.98
C ASP A 77 -10.44 -2.89 8.14
N SER A 78 -10.39 -2.72 6.82
CA SER A 78 -10.24 -3.81 5.85
C SER A 78 -8.90 -4.55 5.94
N ILE A 79 -7.81 -3.89 6.38
CA ILE A 79 -6.49 -4.56 6.50
C ILE A 79 -6.40 -5.56 7.67
N SER A 80 -7.39 -5.57 8.56
CA SER A 80 -7.50 -6.56 9.66
C SER A 80 -8.30 -7.81 9.26
N SER A 81 -8.77 -7.90 8.01
CA SER A 81 -9.57 -9.01 7.52
C SER A 81 -8.76 -10.32 7.41
N LYS A 82 -9.45 -11.45 7.59
CA LYS A 82 -8.91 -12.78 7.26
C LYS A 82 -8.91 -13.06 5.74
N ASN A 83 -9.62 -12.25 4.95
CA ASN A 83 -9.64 -12.37 3.50
C ASN A 83 -8.46 -11.60 2.90
N ASN A 84 -7.46 -12.35 2.42
CA ASN A 84 -6.27 -11.78 1.79
C ASN A 84 -6.59 -10.83 0.63
N ARG A 85 -7.57 -11.13 -0.22
CA ARG A 85 -7.90 -10.25 -1.36
C ARG A 85 -8.39 -8.88 -0.90
N LEU A 86 -9.16 -8.85 0.20
CA LEU A 86 -9.61 -7.62 0.82
C LEU A 86 -8.44 -6.82 1.42
N VAL A 87 -7.56 -7.51 2.16
CA VAL A 87 -6.35 -6.88 2.74
C VAL A 87 -5.46 -6.30 1.63
N TRP A 88 -5.30 -6.98 0.50
CA TRP A 88 -4.47 -6.50 -0.61
C TRP A 88 -5.04 -5.23 -1.22
N GLY A 89 -6.33 -5.23 -1.58
CA GLY A 89 -6.98 -4.06 -2.16
C GLY A 89 -6.91 -2.85 -1.22
N ALA A 90 -7.20 -3.07 0.07
CA ALA A 90 -7.13 -2.03 1.08
C ALA A 90 -5.70 -1.50 1.28
N MET A 91 -4.70 -2.37 1.40
CA MET A 91 -3.31 -1.94 1.64
C MET A 91 -2.71 -1.20 0.43
N ILE A 92 -3.05 -1.63 -0.81
CA ILE A 92 -2.64 -0.92 -2.04
C ILE A 92 -3.28 0.46 -2.08
N ALA A 93 -4.59 0.56 -1.86
CA ALA A 93 -5.33 1.81 -1.79
C ALA A 93 -4.75 2.75 -0.72
N LEU A 94 -4.49 2.25 0.49
CA LEU A 94 -3.83 3.01 1.56
C LEU A 94 -2.46 3.54 1.12
N SER A 95 -1.67 2.74 0.40
CA SER A 95 -0.35 3.18 -0.08
C SER A 95 -0.43 4.32 -1.09
N ALA A 96 -1.52 4.38 -1.87
CA ALA A 96 -1.78 5.46 -2.82
C ALA A 96 -2.16 6.76 -2.11
N ILE A 97 -2.96 6.69 -1.04
CA ILE A 97 -3.43 7.87 -0.29
C ILE A 97 -2.56 8.24 0.93
N ALA A 98 -1.53 7.46 1.25
CA ALA A 98 -0.75 7.64 2.48
C ALA A 98 -0.10 9.03 2.63
N ASP A 99 0.19 9.68 1.51
CA ASP A 99 0.74 11.03 1.47
C ASP A 99 -0.25 12.10 1.93
N VAL A 100 -1.51 11.95 1.55
CA VAL A 100 -2.59 12.91 1.85
C VAL A 100 -3.34 12.57 3.14
N LYS A 101 -3.34 11.30 3.54
CA LYS A 101 -4.01 10.78 4.75
C LYS A 101 -3.04 10.32 5.85
N ALA A 102 -1.87 10.93 5.89
CA ALA A 102 -0.81 10.53 6.81
C ALA A 102 -1.22 10.60 8.29
N GLY A 103 -2.00 11.62 8.67
CA GLY A 103 -2.44 11.81 10.05
C GLY A 103 -3.38 10.71 10.54
N GLU A 104 -4.38 10.37 9.73
CA GLU A 104 -5.35 9.30 10.01
C GLU A 104 -4.65 7.94 10.07
N ILE A 105 -3.78 7.63 9.11
CA ILE A 105 -3.03 6.37 9.09
C ILE A 105 -2.06 6.29 10.28
N TYR A 106 -1.37 7.38 10.62
CA TYR A 106 -0.44 7.40 11.75
C TYR A 106 -1.14 7.10 13.09
N LYS A 107 -2.36 7.60 13.29
CA LYS A 107 -3.16 7.27 14.49
C LYS A 107 -3.42 5.77 14.64
N ARG A 108 -3.54 5.05 13.52
CA ARG A 108 -3.76 3.60 13.45
C ARG A 108 -2.53 2.81 12.97
N LYS A 109 -1.33 3.38 13.09
CA LYS A 109 -0.07 2.79 12.57
C LYS A 109 0.19 1.36 13.05
N ASN A 110 -0.23 1.03 14.28
CA ASN A 110 0.00 -0.29 14.87
C ASN A 110 -0.76 -1.39 14.13
N GLU A 111 -1.91 -1.06 13.53
CA GLU A 111 -2.69 -2.00 12.73
C GLU A 111 -1.99 -2.29 11.39
N VAL A 112 -1.42 -1.24 10.77
CA VAL A 112 -0.58 -1.39 9.56
C VAL A 112 0.65 -2.24 9.87
N VAL A 113 1.33 -1.99 11.00
CA VAL A 113 2.48 -2.80 11.45
C VAL A 113 2.07 -4.26 11.64
N LYS A 114 0.97 -4.52 12.35
CA LYS A 114 0.46 -5.88 12.56
C LYS A 114 0.15 -6.59 11.24
N ALA A 115 -0.48 -5.88 10.30
CA ALA A 115 -0.78 -6.42 8.97
C ALA A 115 0.51 -6.74 8.18
N ILE A 116 1.59 -5.97 8.33
CA ILE A 116 2.89 -6.29 7.74
C ILE A 116 3.49 -7.55 8.38
N GLU A 117 3.45 -7.66 9.71
CA GLU A 117 4.12 -8.75 10.43
C GLU A 117 3.50 -10.13 10.18
N SER A 118 2.19 -10.19 9.95
CA SER A 118 1.46 -11.46 9.68
C SER A 118 0.97 -11.60 8.24
N GLY A 119 1.23 -10.62 7.37
CA GLY A 119 0.62 -10.51 6.06
C GLY A 119 1.31 -11.31 4.95
N SER A 120 0.64 -11.37 3.80
CA SER A 120 1.25 -11.85 2.55
C SER A 120 2.32 -10.90 2.02
N VAL A 121 3.08 -11.33 1.02
CA VAL A 121 4.07 -10.48 0.32
C VAL A 121 3.44 -9.17 -0.19
N ILE A 122 2.25 -9.21 -0.78
CA ILE A 122 1.55 -8.01 -1.29
C ILE A 122 1.19 -7.05 -0.14
N THR A 123 0.79 -7.59 1.01
CA THR A 123 0.44 -6.82 2.20
C THR A 123 1.69 -6.15 2.77
N ILE A 124 2.79 -6.90 2.91
CA ILE A 124 4.08 -6.40 3.37
C ILE A 124 4.58 -5.28 2.46
N ASP A 125 4.60 -5.52 1.15
CA ASP A 125 5.15 -4.58 0.18
C ASP A 125 4.44 -3.23 0.21
N ASN A 126 3.11 -3.24 0.25
CA ASN A 126 2.35 -2.01 0.29
C ASN A 126 2.29 -1.40 1.69
N GLY A 127 2.30 -2.20 2.76
CA GLY A 127 2.39 -1.71 4.13
C GLY A 127 3.70 -0.96 4.41
N ILE A 128 4.83 -1.44 3.88
CA ILE A 128 6.11 -0.72 3.96
C ILE A 128 6.04 0.61 3.21
N LYS A 129 5.41 0.66 2.02
CA LYS A 129 5.17 1.93 1.30
C LYS A 129 4.29 2.89 2.11
N VAL A 130 3.20 2.40 2.70
CA VAL A 130 2.30 3.18 3.57
C VAL A 130 3.12 3.82 4.69
N LEU A 131 3.83 3.02 5.49
CA LEU A 131 4.58 3.53 6.63
C LEU A 131 5.72 4.47 6.21
N ALA A 132 6.40 4.22 5.08
CA ALA A 132 7.42 5.11 4.56
C ALA A 132 6.85 6.48 4.16
N LYS A 133 5.74 6.50 3.43
CA LYS A 133 5.06 7.75 3.05
C LYS A 133 4.55 8.52 4.27
N VAL A 134 3.91 7.85 5.22
CA VAL A 134 3.49 8.47 6.49
C VAL A 134 4.70 9.04 7.25
N SER A 135 5.77 8.26 7.36
CA SER A 135 7.03 8.66 7.99
C SER A 135 7.67 9.89 7.34
N ALA A 136 7.42 10.15 6.06
CA ALA A 136 7.99 11.29 5.33
C ALA A 136 7.24 12.61 5.59
N ARG A 137 6.01 12.54 6.10
CA ARG A 137 5.09 13.69 6.14
C ARG A 137 5.26 14.56 7.37
N ASP A 138 5.75 14.01 8.47
CA ASP A 138 5.91 14.74 9.72
C ASP A 138 7.14 14.24 10.51
N LYS A 139 7.81 15.15 11.22
CA LYS A 139 9.00 14.84 12.01
C LYS A 139 8.69 13.87 13.16
N LYS A 140 7.56 14.02 13.84
CA LYS A 140 7.09 13.10 14.89
C LYS A 140 6.85 11.71 14.30
N TYR A 141 6.20 11.63 13.15
CA TYR A 141 5.93 10.35 12.50
C TYR A 141 7.24 9.67 12.10
N SER A 142 8.19 10.45 11.57
CA SER A 142 9.53 9.98 11.22
C SER A 142 10.27 9.38 12.42
N GLN A 143 10.25 10.05 13.57
CA GLN A 143 10.92 9.58 14.78
C GLN A 143 10.43 8.21 15.25
N GLU A 144 9.13 7.92 15.08
CA GLU A 144 8.55 6.65 15.51
C GLU A 144 8.61 5.55 14.44
N LEU A 145 8.31 5.88 13.18
CA LEU A 145 8.15 4.89 12.12
C LEU A 145 9.47 4.53 11.43
N PHE A 146 10.39 5.48 11.28
CA PHE A 146 11.64 5.24 10.57
C PHE A 146 12.50 4.14 11.22
N PRO A 147 12.63 4.06 12.57
CA PRO A 147 13.33 2.95 13.20
C PRO A 147 12.74 1.57 12.86
N TYR A 148 11.42 1.46 12.74
CA TYR A 148 10.77 0.21 12.30
C TYR A 148 11.14 -0.13 10.86
N LEU A 149 11.07 0.84 9.94
CA LEU A 149 11.43 0.65 8.53
C LEU A 149 12.88 0.20 8.36
N ILE A 150 13.81 0.77 9.15
CA ILE A 150 15.21 0.36 9.11
C ILE A 150 15.40 -1.05 9.65
N ARG A 151 14.81 -1.40 10.80
CA ARG A 151 14.89 -2.78 11.33
C ARG A 151 14.33 -3.80 10.34
N PHE A 152 13.25 -3.46 9.64
CA PHE A 152 12.71 -4.29 8.58
C PHE A 152 13.72 -4.48 7.45
N LEU A 153 14.34 -3.41 6.96
CA LEU A 153 15.36 -3.44 5.90
C LEU A 153 16.60 -4.27 6.30
N GLU A 154 17.01 -4.19 7.57
CA GLU A 154 18.12 -4.98 8.13
C GLU A 154 17.85 -6.49 8.15
N ARG A 155 16.58 -6.92 8.17
CA ARG A 155 16.16 -8.33 8.37
C ARG A 155 15.50 -8.97 7.16
N CYS A 156 14.96 -8.17 6.24
CA CYS A 156 14.26 -8.67 5.05
C CYS A 156 15.18 -9.60 4.21
N ARG A 157 14.60 -10.37 3.28
CA ARG A 157 15.39 -11.24 2.39
C ARG A 157 16.32 -10.40 1.52
N LEU A 158 17.57 -10.84 1.31
CA LEU A 158 18.57 -10.10 0.53
C LEU A 158 18.05 -9.67 -0.86
N LYS A 159 17.32 -10.54 -1.55
CA LYS A 159 16.71 -10.26 -2.86
C LYS A 159 15.69 -9.10 -2.88
N SER A 160 15.08 -8.82 -1.73
CA SER A 160 14.04 -7.79 -1.58
C SER A 160 14.57 -6.46 -1.08
N VAL A 161 15.83 -6.41 -0.58
CA VAL A 161 16.45 -5.16 -0.10
C VAL A 161 16.36 -4.04 -1.13
N PRO A 162 16.61 -4.23 -2.44
CA PRO A 162 16.50 -3.13 -3.40
C PRO A 162 15.11 -2.49 -3.45
N GLN A 163 14.06 -3.30 -3.52
CA GLN A 163 12.67 -2.84 -3.58
C GLN A 163 12.25 -2.08 -2.30
N TYR A 164 12.62 -2.61 -1.13
CA TYR A 164 12.30 -1.93 0.12
C TYR A 164 13.15 -0.69 0.34
N ALA A 165 14.41 -0.68 -0.11
CA ALA A 165 15.24 0.52 -0.09
C ALA A 165 14.63 1.64 -0.93
N GLU A 166 14.15 1.32 -2.14
CA GLU A 166 13.44 2.26 -3.02
C GLU A 166 12.19 2.80 -2.33
N SER A 167 11.37 1.93 -1.74
CA SER A 167 10.14 2.33 -1.05
C SER A 167 10.40 3.20 0.18
N ILE A 168 11.40 2.85 1.00
CA ILE A 168 11.74 3.55 2.25
C ILE A 168 12.48 4.87 1.97
N SER A 169 13.10 5.03 0.79
CA SER A 169 13.91 6.21 0.46
C SER A 169 13.14 7.54 0.60
N VAL A 170 11.82 7.53 0.40
CA VAL A 170 10.95 8.71 0.57
C VAL A 170 10.92 9.22 2.02
N ALA A 171 11.16 8.34 3.01
CA ALA A 171 11.21 8.68 4.43
C ALA A 171 12.58 9.18 4.89
N VAL A 172 13.58 9.22 4.00
CA VAL A 172 14.95 9.63 4.34
C VAL A 172 15.06 11.15 4.34
N ASN A 173 15.58 11.69 5.45
CA ASN A 173 15.84 13.11 5.66
C ASN A 173 17.25 13.33 6.23
N LYS A 174 17.63 14.59 6.43
CA LYS A 174 18.99 14.95 6.93
C LYS A 174 19.35 14.25 8.25
N GLY A 175 18.38 14.04 9.14
CA GLY A 175 18.62 13.46 10.47
C GLY A 175 18.82 11.95 10.47
N ASN A 176 18.31 11.22 9.47
CA ASN A 176 18.32 9.75 9.46
C ASN A 176 19.10 9.14 8.27
N ARG A 177 19.49 9.95 7.29
CA ARG A 177 20.20 9.54 6.07
C ARG A 177 21.44 8.69 6.33
N ASN A 178 22.28 9.09 7.27
CA ASN A 178 23.52 8.37 7.56
C ASN A 178 23.25 6.95 8.06
N TYR A 179 22.19 6.77 8.85
CA TYR A 179 21.81 5.45 9.34
C TYR A 179 21.26 4.55 8.22
N PHE A 180 20.40 5.10 7.35
CA PHE A 180 19.92 4.39 6.16
C PHE A 180 21.06 3.96 5.22
N LYS A 181 22.00 4.87 4.92
CA LYS A 181 23.18 4.57 4.10
C LYS A 181 24.03 3.46 4.74
N LYS A 182 24.29 3.54 6.05
CA LYS A 182 25.05 2.53 6.79
C LYS A 182 24.43 1.13 6.67
N VAL A 183 23.10 1.02 6.82
CA VAL A 183 22.39 -0.26 6.71
C VAL A 183 22.51 -0.84 5.29
N LEU A 184 22.27 -0.03 4.26
CA LEU A 184 22.37 -0.49 2.88
C LEU A 184 23.80 -0.90 2.49
N THR A 185 24.82 -0.12 2.89
CA THR A 185 26.22 -0.45 2.63
C THR A 185 26.65 -1.73 3.35
N LYS A 186 26.11 -2.02 4.54
CA LYS A 186 26.37 -3.32 5.20
C LYS A 186 25.75 -4.48 4.40
N ARG A 187 24.52 -4.29 3.92
CA ARG A 187 23.76 -5.33 3.20
C ARG A 187 24.27 -5.58 1.77
N ILE A 188 24.92 -4.60 1.13
CA ILE A 188 25.32 -4.69 -0.29
C ILE A 188 26.45 -5.71 -0.56
N LYS A 189 27.26 -6.05 0.47
CA LYS A 189 28.44 -6.91 0.34
C LYS A 189 28.09 -8.30 -0.19
N ASP A 190 26.95 -8.84 0.23
CA ASP A 190 26.54 -10.22 -0.05
C ASP A 190 25.55 -10.32 -1.23
N MET A 191 25.41 -9.26 -2.03
CA MET A 191 24.41 -9.18 -3.10
C MET A 191 24.96 -9.56 -4.47
N LYS A 192 24.08 -10.04 -5.36
CA LYS A 192 24.36 -10.14 -6.80
C LYS A 192 24.50 -8.75 -7.42
N GLU A 193 25.26 -8.63 -8.50
CA GLU A 193 25.57 -7.35 -9.14
C GLU A 193 24.32 -6.53 -9.51
N ALA A 194 23.28 -7.17 -10.07
CA ALA A 194 22.03 -6.51 -10.42
C ALA A 194 21.35 -5.83 -9.21
N TRP A 195 21.37 -6.47 -8.04
CA TRP A 195 20.81 -5.89 -6.81
C TRP A 195 21.68 -4.76 -6.27
N ARG A 196 23.01 -4.90 -6.34
CA ARG A 196 23.95 -3.83 -5.97
C ARG A 196 23.72 -2.58 -6.80
N LYS A 197 23.51 -2.71 -8.12
CA LYS A 197 23.22 -1.59 -9.02
C LYS A 197 21.97 -0.81 -8.60
N ARG A 198 20.89 -1.51 -8.25
CA ARG A 198 19.66 -0.88 -7.72
C ARG A 198 19.89 -0.17 -6.39
N VAL A 199 20.54 -0.82 -5.43
CA VAL A 199 20.85 -0.21 -4.11
C VAL A 199 21.78 1.00 -4.27
N ALA A 200 22.78 0.93 -5.14
CA ALA A 200 23.67 2.05 -5.42
C ALA A 200 22.93 3.25 -6.02
N LYS A 201 21.91 3.03 -6.85
CA LYS A 201 21.03 4.09 -7.37
C LYS A 201 20.28 4.78 -6.23
N VAL A 202 19.73 4.01 -5.28
CA VAL A 202 19.05 4.55 -4.09
C VAL A 202 20.02 5.35 -3.23
N LEU A 203 21.23 4.83 -2.96
CA LEU A 203 22.24 5.54 -2.16
C LEU A 203 22.63 6.90 -2.75
N ARG A 204 22.66 7.01 -4.08
CA ARG A 204 22.90 8.27 -4.79
C ARG A 204 21.70 9.22 -4.72
N SER A 205 20.46 8.72 -4.77
CA SER A 205 19.27 9.57 -4.74
C SER A 205 18.99 10.16 -3.35
N VAL A 206 19.40 9.48 -2.28
CA VAL A 206 19.39 10.03 -0.91
C VAL A 206 20.71 10.75 -0.57
N GLY A 207 21.50 11.05 -1.60
CA GLY A 207 22.81 11.72 -1.61
C GLY A 207 22.88 12.90 -0.68
#